data_AF-A0A6A0H9U7-F1
#
_entry.id   AF-A0A6A0H9U7-F1
#
_cell.length_a   1.000
_cell.length_b   1.000
_cell.length_c   1.000
_cell.angle_alpha   90.00
_cell.angle_beta   90.00
_cell.angle_gamma   90.00
#
_symmetry.space_group_name_H-M   'P 1'
#
loop_
_entity.id
_entity.type
_entity.pdbx_description
1 polymer ?
#
loop_
_entity_poly.entity_id
_entity_poly.type
_entity_poly.pdbx_seq_one_letter_code
_entity_poly.pdbx_strand_id
1 'polypeptide(L)'
;MSLYPSLEDMKVDQMAKSGGHAYPGLSEYMGLEFTDEILRLNMPEYLPGQQLQPLHSNQVVAATPGFNQQLVAPISSTAMNVISHSTPTNAIRQVVLCKDANGKVGMRVKDINKGVFVCLVMKDSPAALAGLRFGDQLLELNGTVLAGLSTDKVHALVKKCSANNISLAVRDRPFERAITLHKDSHGHIGFQFKDGEVIAIVKDSSAARNGMVIQHQMLEVNGQNVVGLKDKAITEIVRDSGNILTVTIMPSFVYKHMMKHMASSLTKIMDHALPML
;
A
#
# COMPACT_ATOMS: atom_id res chain seq x y z
N MET A 1 21.61 -31.84 65.02
CA MET A 1 20.74 -32.58 64.08
C MET A 1 19.97 -31.56 63.27
N SER A 2 20.45 -31.22 62.07
CA SER A 2 19.64 -30.57 61.04
C SER A 2 19.29 -31.64 60.02
N LEU A 3 18.01 -31.96 59.92
CA LEU A 3 17.43 -32.70 58.80
C LEU A 3 17.54 -31.81 57.57
N TYR A 4 18.34 -32.22 56.57
CA TYR A 4 18.15 -32.09 55.11
C TYR A 4 19.51 -32.36 54.42
N PRO A 5 19.61 -33.34 53.50
CA PRO A 5 20.83 -33.60 52.74
C PRO A 5 21.16 -32.47 51.73
N SER A 6 22.45 -32.20 51.51
CA SER A 6 22.95 -31.16 50.59
C SER A 6 22.76 -31.55 49.11
N LEU A 7 22.62 -30.52 48.28
CA LEU A 7 22.34 -30.56 46.83
C LEU A 7 23.48 -31.10 45.95
N GLU A 8 24.54 -31.65 46.54
CA GLU A 8 25.75 -32.07 45.81
C GLU A 8 25.85 -33.59 45.56
N ASP A 9 24.94 -34.41 46.10
CA ASP A 9 25.03 -35.88 46.07
C ASP A 9 23.96 -36.64 45.27
N MET A 10 23.13 -35.98 44.44
CA MET A 10 22.20 -36.67 43.53
C MET A 10 22.59 -36.52 42.05
N LYS A 11 23.64 -37.26 41.69
CA LYS A 11 23.88 -37.93 40.39
C LYS A 11 23.46 -37.16 39.13
N VAL A 12 24.41 -36.36 38.68
CA VAL A 12 24.49 -35.62 37.41
C VAL A 12 24.84 -36.53 36.21
N ASP A 13 24.45 -37.81 36.18
CA ASP A 13 25.02 -38.75 35.17
C ASP A 13 24.02 -39.61 34.37
N GLN A 14 22.71 -39.31 34.39
CA GLN A 14 21.76 -40.06 33.55
C GLN A 14 20.66 -39.24 32.83
N MET A 15 20.83 -37.93 32.67
CA MET A 15 19.84 -37.08 31.96
C MET A 15 20.41 -36.23 30.81
N ALA A 16 21.55 -36.64 30.24
CA ALA A 16 22.13 -35.96 29.06
C ALA A 16 21.69 -36.57 27.71
N LYS A 17 20.64 -37.40 27.65
CA LYS A 17 20.15 -38.03 26.41
C LYS A 17 18.63 -38.19 26.36
N SER A 18 17.89 -37.08 26.39
CA SER A 18 16.56 -36.99 25.76
C SER A 18 16.11 -35.52 25.76
N GLY A 19 16.13 -34.89 24.58
CA GLY A 19 15.67 -33.51 24.38
C GLY A 19 14.16 -33.39 24.52
N GLY A 20 13.66 -33.43 25.77
CA GLY A 20 12.25 -33.26 26.09
C GLY A 20 11.86 -31.78 26.16
N HIS A 21 11.00 -31.35 25.25
CA HIS A 21 10.38 -30.03 25.24
C HIS A 21 9.56 -29.80 26.52
N ALA A 22 9.75 -28.65 27.17
CA ALA A 22 9.14 -28.30 28.47
C ALA A 22 7.64 -27.90 28.40
N TYR A 23 7.01 -28.03 27.23
CA TYR A 23 5.57 -27.82 27.06
C TYR A 23 5.01 -28.91 26.14
N PRO A 24 3.90 -29.57 26.53
CA PRO A 24 3.23 -30.52 25.64
C PRO A 24 2.73 -29.78 24.39
N GLY A 25 3.04 -30.34 23.22
CA GLY A 25 2.63 -29.80 21.93
C GLY A 25 1.12 -29.93 21.74
N LEU A 26 0.51 -28.91 21.13
CA LEU A 26 -0.92 -28.87 20.77
C LEU A 26 -1.38 -30.03 19.86
N SER A 27 -0.42 -30.73 19.24
CA SER A 27 -0.64 -31.91 18.39
C SER A 27 -1.30 -33.08 19.13
N GLU A 28 -0.87 -33.35 20.37
CA GLU A 28 -1.41 -34.46 21.19
C GLU A 28 -2.80 -34.12 21.74
N TYR A 29 -3.08 -32.84 21.96
CA TYR A 29 -4.40 -32.36 22.40
C TYR A 29 -5.44 -32.33 21.27
N MET A 30 -5.02 -32.10 20.02
CA MET A 30 -5.92 -31.98 18.86
C MET A 30 -6.16 -33.33 18.14
N GLY A 31 -5.52 -34.42 18.58
CA GLY A 31 -5.69 -35.75 17.98
C GLY A 31 -5.27 -35.81 16.50
N LEU A 32 -4.32 -34.96 16.11
CA LEU A 32 -3.84 -34.81 14.73
C LEU A 32 -2.52 -35.59 14.49
N GLU A 33 -2.36 -36.76 15.10
CA GLU A 33 -1.24 -37.63 14.76
C GLU A 33 -1.52 -38.32 13.41
N PHE A 34 -0.98 -37.77 12.33
CA PHE A 34 -0.83 -38.53 11.10
C PHE A 34 0.31 -39.52 11.32
N THR A 35 0.02 -40.81 11.29
CA THR A 35 1.06 -41.84 11.34
C THR A 35 2.04 -41.64 10.16
N ASP A 36 3.31 -42.01 10.36
CA ASP A 36 4.35 -41.92 9.32
C ASP A 36 3.95 -42.62 8.02
N GLU A 37 3.10 -43.64 8.10
CA GLU A 37 2.52 -44.33 6.94
C GLU A 37 1.55 -43.46 6.15
N ILE A 38 0.69 -42.67 6.81
CA ILE A 38 -0.25 -41.76 6.15
C ILE A 38 0.49 -40.61 5.48
N LEU A 39 1.52 -40.09 6.13
CA LEU A 39 2.40 -39.05 5.57
C LEU A 39 3.12 -39.55 4.30
N ARG A 40 3.62 -40.79 4.31
CA ARG A 40 4.26 -41.40 3.13
C ARG A 40 3.34 -41.51 1.92
N LEU A 41 2.07 -41.85 2.16
CA LEU A 41 1.10 -42.07 1.08
C LEU A 41 0.58 -40.76 0.48
N ASN A 42 0.41 -39.72 1.30
CA ASN A 42 -0.31 -38.52 0.88
C ASN A 42 0.55 -37.24 0.82
N MET A 43 1.62 -37.13 1.61
CA MET A 43 2.48 -35.93 1.69
C MET A 43 3.95 -36.28 1.95
N PRO A 44 4.63 -36.97 1.01
CA PRO A 44 6.00 -37.48 1.20
C PRO A 44 7.07 -36.40 1.35
N GLU A 45 6.78 -35.14 0.99
CA GLU A 45 7.72 -34.01 1.12
C GLU A 45 7.99 -33.61 2.58
N TYR A 46 7.12 -34.00 3.52
CA TYR A 46 7.24 -33.67 4.94
C TYR A 46 7.94 -34.74 5.79
N LEU A 47 8.53 -35.76 5.16
CA LEU A 47 9.30 -36.79 5.85
C LEU A 47 10.65 -36.23 6.35
N PRO A 48 10.97 -36.38 7.65
CA PRO A 48 12.22 -35.89 8.21
C PRO A 48 13.38 -36.79 7.73
N GLY A 49 14.01 -36.43 6.61
CA GLY A 49 15.13 -37.20 6.08
C GLY A 49 15.71 -36.78 4.72
N GLN A 50 15.10 -35.85 3.99
CA GLN A 50 15.72 -35.30 2.78
C GLN A 50 16.41 -33.96 3.09
N GLN A 51 17.73 -33.98 2.99
CA GLN A 51 18.60 -32.81 3.07
C GLN A 51 18.16 -31.75 2.05
N LEU A 52 17.85 -30.54 2.56
CA LEU A 52 17.56 -29.36 1.76
C LEU A 52 18.77 -29.01 0.89
N GLN A 53 18.66 -29.13 -0.43
CA GLN A 53 19.49 -28.37 -1.36
C GLN A 53 18.88 -26.98 -1.58
N PRO A 54 19.69 -25.91 -1.68
CA PRO A 54 19.16 -24.55 -1.83
C PRO A 54 18.48 -24.38 -3.19
N LEU A 55 17.22 -23.90 -3.18
CA LEU A 55 16.47 -23.56 -4.38
C LEU A 55 17.18 -22.45 -5.16
N HIS A 56 17.70 -22.79 -6.34
CA HIS A 56 17.95 -21.82 -7.41
C HIS A 56 16.64 -21.52 -8.15
N SER A 57 16.37 -20.23 -8.31
CA SER A 57 15.24 -19.65 -9.03
C SER A 57 15.26 -19.99 -10.53
N ASN A 58 14.22 -20.67 -11.00
CA ASN A 58 13.51 -20.50 -12.29
C ASN A 58 12.97 -21.84 -12.78
N GLN A 59 11.70 -22.17 -12.51
CA GLN A 59 10.92 -23.02 -13.42
C GLN A 59 9.43 -22.64 -13.39
N VAL A 60 8.92 -22.39 -14.60
CA VAL A 60 7.51 -22.19 -14.98
C VAL A 60 6.77 -23.53 -14.87
N VAL A 61 5.71 -23.60 -14.06
CA VAL A 61 4.90 -24.83 -13.91
C VAL A 61 3.67 -24.75 -14.81
N ALA A 62 3.56 -25.69 -15.73
CA ALA A 62 2.47 -25.82 -16.70
C ALA A 62 1.15 -26.27 -16.05
N ALA A 63 0.04 -25.71 -16.52
CA ALA A 63 -1.32 -26.01 -16.08
C ALA A 63 -1.80 -27.39 -16.56
N THR A 64 -2.42 -28.15 -15.65
CA THR A 64 -3.25 -29.33 -15.98
C THR A 64 -4.75 -28.95 -15.83
N PRO A 65 -5.64 -29.38 -16.74
CA PRO A 65 -7.05 -29.00 -16.69
C PRO A 65 -7.89 -30.02 -15.91
N GLY A 66 -8.70 -29.55 -14.95
CA GLY A 66 -9.71 -30.35 -14.25
C GLY A 66 -10.60 -29.50 -13.33
N PHE A 67 -11.86 -29.29 -13.75
CA PHE A 67 -13.01 -28.70 -13.06
C PHE A 67 -13.21 -29.28 -11.61
N ASN A 68 -13.82 -28.65 -10.58
CA ASN A 68 -14.69 -27.49 -10.42
C ASN A 68 -14.79 -27.15 -8.91
N GLN A 69 -14.60 -25.88 -8.51
CA GLN A 69 -15.34 -25.11 -7.49
C GLN A 69 -14.44 -24.05 -6.85
N GLN A 70 -14.81 -22.81 -7.15
CA GLN A 70 -13.93 -21.66 -7.20
C GLN A 70 -14.33 -20.68 -6.10
N LEU A 71 -13.55 -20.67 -5.02
CA LEU A 71 -13.25 -19.48 -4.24
C LEU A 71 -11.74 -19.38 -4.12
N VAL A 72 -11.09 -19.18 -5.27
CA VAL A 72 -9.68 -18.77 -5.29
C VAL A 72 -9.69 -17.25 -5.18
N ALA A 73 -9.31 -16.73 -4.01
CA ALA A 73 -8.94 -15.33 -3.89
C ALA A 73 -7.93 -15.01 -5.02
N PRO A 74 -8.03 -13.88 -5.73
CA PRO A 74 -7.09 -13.57 -6.80
C PRO A 74 -5.68 -13.68 -6.24
N ILE A 75 -4.89 -14.63 -6.76
CA ILE A 75 -3.46 -14.74 -6.43
C ILE A 75 -2.77 -13.52 -7.05
N SER A 76 -2.69 -12.46 -6.26
CA SER A 76 -2.06 -11.18 -6.58
C SER A 76 -0.53 -11.26 -6.75
N SER A 77 0.07 -12.43 -6.99
CA SER A 77 1.53 -12.59 -6.92
C SER A 77 2.29 -11.75 -7.96
N THR A 78 1.73 -11.55 -9.17
CA THR A 78 2.32 -10.63 -10.17
C THR A 78 1.88 -9.18 -9.98
N ALA A 79 0.77 -8.96 -9.28
CA ALA A 79 0.24 -7.63 -9.02
C ALA A 79 0.80 -7.01 -7.73
N MET A 80 1.42 -7.79 -6.82
CA MET A 80 1.96 -7.29 -5.55
C MET A 80 3.01 -6.20 -5.73
N ASN A 81 3.84 -6.24 -6.79
CA ASN A 81 4.85 -5.20 -7.02
C ASN A 81 4.25 -3.88 -7.53
N VAL A 82 3.10 -3.91 -8.20
CA VAL A 82 2.40 -2.70 -8.68
C VAL A 82 1.40 -2.17 -7.64
N ILE A 83 0.84 -3.07 -6.83
CA ILE A 83 -0.19 -2.76 -5.81
C ILE A 83 0.44 -2.19 -4.52
N SER A 84 1.65 -2.63 -4.16
CA SER A 84 2.28 -2.26 -2.87
C SER A 84 2.52 -0.76 -2.71
N HIS A 85 2.85 -0.06 -3.80
CA HIS A 85 3.11 1.38 -3.75
C HIS A 85 1.93 2.25 -4.18
N SER A 86 0.90 1.70 -4.83
CA SER A 86 -0.21 2.50 -5.36
C SER A 86 -1.45 2.51 -4.47
N THR A 87 -1.60 1.54 -3.57
CA THR A 87 -2.79 1.47 -2.70
C THR A 87 -2.68 2.42 -1.51
N PRO A 88 -3.73 3.20 -1.20
CA PRO A 88 -3.75 4.04 -0.02
C PRO A 88 -3.85 3.16 1.23
N THR A 89 -2.85 3.25 2.10
CA THR A 89 -2.72 2.37 3.28
C THR A 89 -3.25 3.01 4.56
N ASN A 90 -3.46 4.33 4.58
CA ASN A 90 -3.75 5.11 5.80
C ASN A 90 -2.69 4.99 6.89
N ALA A 91 -1.53 4.38 6.58
CA ALA A 91 -0.44 4.18 7.51
C ALA A 91 0.25 5.51 7.82
N ILE A 92 0.79 5.60 9.03
CA ILE A 92 1.61 6.74 9.45
C ILE A 92 3.06 6.38 9.14
N ARG A 93 3.73 7.23 8.35
CA ARG A 93 5.15 7.11 8.00
C ARG A 93 5.90 8.38 8.33
N GLN A 94 7.16 8.23 8.71
CA GLN A 94 8.07 9.36 8.88
C GLN A 94 8.80 9.61 7.56
N VAL A 95 8.84 10.88 7.15
CA VAL A 95 9.48 11.32 5.91
C VAL A 95 10.49 12.40 6.26
N VAL A 96 11.72 12.27 5.74
CA VAL A 96 12.76 13.28 5.94
C VAL A 96 13.00 14.00 4.63
N LEU A 97 12.97 15.33 4.67
CA LEU A 97 13.11 16.20 3.51
C LEU A 97 14.31 17.12 3.65
N CYS A 98 14.87 17.48 2.51
CA CYS A 98 15.86 18.54 2.34
C CYS A 98 15.27 19.62 1.44
N LYS A 99 15.69 20.87 1.61
CA LYS A 99 15.32 21.98 0.73
C LYS A 99 16.20 21.92 -0.52
N ASP A 100 15.63 22.35 -1.64
CA ASP A 100 16.37 22.56 -2.89
C ASP A 100 17.33 23.76 -2.77
N ALA A 101 18.08 24.03 -3.83
CA ALA A 101 18.98 25.20 -3.92
C ALA A 101 18.25 26.55 -3.72
N ASN A 102 16.93 26.59 -3.92
CA ASN A 102 16.09 27.78 -3.75
C ASN A 102 15.46 27.86 -2.34
N GLY A 103 15.80 26.96 -1.43
CA GLY A 103 15.23 26.90 -0.08
C GLY A 103 13.77 26.43 -0.05
N LYS A 104 13.33 25.67 -1.05
CA LYS A 104 11.97 25.14 -1.19
C LYS A 104 11.97 23.62 -1.14
N VAL A 105 10.89 23.06 -0.61
CA VAL A 105 10.69 21.60 -0.54
C VAL A 105 9.88 21.09 -1.74
N GLY A 106 9.09 21.97 -2.36
CA GLY A 106 8.33 21.66 -3.56
C GLY A 106 6.93 21.08 -3.34
N MET A 107 6.33 21.32 -2.17
CA MET A 107 4.94 20.96 -1.89
C MET A 107 4.07 22.18 -1.58
N ARG A 108 2.76 22.05 -1.78
CA ARG A 108 1.74 22.95 -1.22
C ARG A 108 0.76 22.18 -0.34
N VAL A 109 0.27 22.84 0.69
CA VAL A 109 -0.65 22.26 1.67
C VAL A 109 -1.95 23.04 1.72
N LYS A 110 -3.02 22.39 2.20
CA LYS A 110 -4.32 22.98 2.48
C LYS A 110 -4.83 22.53 3.83
N ASP A 111 -5.39 23.44 4.61
CA ASP A 111 -6.11 23.11 5.83
C ASP A 111 -7.55 22.68 5.51
N ILE A 112 -7.97 21.53 6.05
CA ILE A 112 -9.32 20.95 5.86
C ILE A 112 -9.76 20.35 7.18
N ASN A 113 -10.88 20.78 7.73
CA ASN A 113 -11.43 20.24 8.99
C ASN A 113 -10.37 20.15 10.12
N LYS A 114 -9.53 21.19 10.27
CA LYS A 114 -8.39 21.25 11.22
C LYS A 114 -7.23 20.29 10.94
N GLY A 115 -7.27 19.50 9.86
CA GLY A 115 -6.11 18.74 9.35
C GLY A 115 -5.36 19.53 8.27
N VAL A 116 -4.12 19.14 8.00
CA VAL A 116 -3.28 19.73 6.95
C VAL A 116 -3.00 18.66 5.90
N PHE A 117 -3.30 18.95 4.64
CA PHE A 117 -3.23 17.97 3.54
C PHE A 117 -2.36 18.50 2.40
N VAL A 118 -1.59 17.61 1.77
CA VAL A 118 -0.79 17.92 0.58
C VAL A 118 -1.72 18.03 -0.62
N CYS A 119 -1.65 19.19 -1.30
CA CYS A 119 -2.49 19.49 -2.47
C CYS A 119 -1.70 19.60 -3.76
N LEU A 120 -0.40 19.82 -3.69
CA LEU A 120 0.46 19.78 -4.86
C LEU A 120 1.85 19.31 -4.45
N VAL A 121 2.42 18.46 -5.29
CA VAL A 121 3.81 18.05 -5.25
C VAL A 121 4.40 18.37 -6.62
N MET A 122 5.45 19.19 -6.65
CA MET A 122 6.13 19.53 -7.89
C MET A 122 6.99 18.35 -8.35
N LYS A 123 7.00 18.10 -9.66
CA LYS A 123 7.90 17.12 -10.26
C LYS A 123 9.38 17.45 -9.93
N ASP A 124 10.19 16.42 -9.74
CA ASP A 124 11.64 16.51 -9.46
C ASP A 124 11.98 17.35 -8.22
N SER A 125 11.02 17.51 -7.29
CA SER A 125 11.23 18.23 -6.04
C SER A 125 11.61 17.31 -4.89
N PRO A 126 12.23 17.84 -3.82
CA PRO A 126 12.49 17.04 -2.62
C PRO A 126 11.25 16.36 -2.06
N ALA A 127 10.07 17.00 -2.16
CA ALA A 127 8.80 16.40 -1.78
C ALA A 127 8.44 15.16 -2.62
N ALA A 128 8.65 15.21 -3.95
CA ALA A 128 8.41 14.08 -4.84
C ALA A 128 9.39 12.94 -4.56
N LEU A 129 10.67 13.25 -4.38
CA LEU A 129 11.72 12.27 -4.05
C LEU A 129 11.47 11.59 -2.70
N ALA A 130 10.86 12.30 -1.76
CA ALA A 130 10.48 11.76 -0.46
C ALA A 130 9.18 10.94 -0.49
N GLY A 131 8.57 10.77 -1.66
CA GLY A 131 7.36 9.97 -1.85
C GLY A 131 6.08 10.62 -1.30
N LEU A 132 6.04 11.95 -1.19
CA LEU A 132 4.80 12.65 -0.87
C LEU A 132 3.90 12.70 -2.09
N ARG A 133 2.60 12.55 -1.87
CA ARG A 133 1.59 12.61 -2.93
C ARG A 133 0.47 13.57 -2.59
N PHE A 134 -0.33 13.86 -3.60
CA PHE A 134 -1.63 14.46 -3.38
C PHE A 134 -2.43 13.64 -2.37
N GLY A 135 -3.16 14.30 -1.47
CA GLY A 135 -4.03 13.62 -0.50
C GLY A 135 -3.35 13.22 0.81
N ASP A 136 -2.01 13.21 0.87
CA ASP A 136 -1.27 12.92 2.10
C ASP A 136 -1.61 13.92 3.22
N GLN A 137 -1.79 13.43 4.43
CA GLN A 137 -2.06 14.27 5.60
C GLN A 137 -0.77 14.48 6.41
N LEU A 138 -0.42 15.74 6.66
CA LEU A 138 0.70 16.10 7.52
C LEU A 138 0.20 16.19 8.98
N LEU A 139 0.78 15.37 9.85
CA LEU A 139 0.45 15.32 11.28
C LEU A 139 1.41 16.21 12.08
N GLU A 140 2.71 16.07 11.82
CA GLU A 140 3.77 16.76 12.56
C GLU A 140 4.90 17.22 11.65
N LEU A 141 5.57 18.29 12.07
CA LEU A 141 6.76 18.85 11.44
C LEU A 141 7.81 19.12 12.52
N ASN A 142 8.95 18.42 12.47
CA ASN A 142 10.03 18.49 13.45
C ASN A 142 9.53 18.40 14.90
N GLY A 143 8.59 17.47 15.16
CA GLY A 143 7.95 17.28 16.48
C GLY A 143 6.88 18.33 16.84
N THR A 144 6.56 19.26 15.94
CA THR A 144 5.46 20.22 16.14
C THR A 144 4.18 19.71 15.47
N VAL A 145 3.11 19.56 16.24
CA VAL A 145 1.79 19.16 15.74
C VAL A 145 1.21 20.22 14.82
N LEU A 146 0.72 19.80 13.65
CA LEU A 146 0.16 20.69 12.62
C LEU A 146 -1.36 20.84 12.69
N ALA A 147 -2.03 20.06 13.54
CA ALA A 147 -3.48 20.10 13.70
C ALA A 147 -3.96 21.51 14.10
N GLY A 148 -4.95 22.03 13.38
CA GLY A 148 -5.56 23.35 13.61
C GLY A 148 -4.75 24.53 13.07
N LEU A 149 -3.59 24.32 12.45
CA LEU A 149 -2.84 25.38 11.80
C LEU A 149 -3.43 25.72 10.43
N SER A 150 -3.44 27.01 10.08
CA SER A 150 -3.80 27.47 8.74
C SER A 150 -2.68 27.20 7.75
N THR A 151 -3.02 27.17 6.45
CA THR A 151 -2.02 27.01 5.36
C THR A 151 -0.81 27.91 5.53
N ASP A 152 -1.03 29.19 5.81
CA ASP A 152 0.02 30.20 5.83
C ASP A 152 0.98 29.97 6.98
N LYS A 153 0.47 29.52 8.14
CA LYS A 153 1.30 29.15 9.29
C LYS A 153 2.16 27.93 8.98
N VAL A 154 1.59 26.92 8.33
CA VAL A 154 2.37 25.72 7.92
C VAL A 154 3.46 26.10 6.92
N HIS A 155 3.15 26.94 5.94
CA HIS A 155 4.14 27.45 4.98
C HIS A 155 5.24 28.26 5.67
N ALA A 156 4.90 29.09 6.66
CA ALA A 156 5.88 29.82 7.46
C ALA A 156 6.78 28.89 8.28
N LEU A 157 6.22 27.82 8.87
CA LEU A 157 6.98 26.82 9.61
C LEU A 157 7.98 26.10 8.70
N VAL A 158 7.53 25.58 7.55
CA VAL A 158 8.40 24.93 6.55
C VAL A 158 9.52 25.88 6.09
N LYS A 159 9.19 27.17 5.89
CA LYS A 159 10.18 28.18 5.50
C LYS A 159 11.21 28.44 6.62
N LYS A 160 10.80 28.45 7.89
CA LYS A 160 11.66 28.67 9.06
C LYS A 160 12.61 27.50 9.36
N CYS A 161 12.26 26.28 8.97
CA CYS A 161 13.12 25.11 9.22
C CYS A 161 14.47 25.18 8.52
N SER A 162 15.43 24.39 9.01
CA SER A 162 16.74 24.21 8.39
C SER A 162 16.63 23.73 6.95
N ALA A 163 17.70 23.94 6.19
CA ALA A 163 17.80 23.43 4.82
C ALA A 163 17.75 21.89 4.78
N ASN A 164 18.29 21.22 5.78
CA ASN A 164 18.36 19.76 5.85
C ASN A 164 17.58 19.21 7.05
N ASN A 165 17.24 17.93 7.00
CA ASN A 165 16.63 17.16 8.08
C ASN A 165 15.26 17.68 8.55
N ILE A 166 14.39 18.05 7.60
CA ILE A 166 13.00 18.36 7.92
C ILE A 166 12.25 17.04 8.09
N SER A 167 11.93 16.67 9.33
CA SER A 167 11.16 15.48 9.65
C SER A 167 9.65 15.78 9.60
N LEU A 168 8.91 15.02 8.81
CA LEU A 168 7.45 15.04 8.75
C LEU A 168 6.87 13.71 9.19
N ALA A 169 5.84 13.75 10.02
CA ALA A 169 4.96 12.61 10.23
C ALA A 169 3.76 12.73 9.27
N VAL A 170 3.59 11.74 8.40
CA VAL A 170 2.63 11.77 7.30
C VAL A 170 1.71 10.58 7.40
N ARG A 171 0.40 10.81 7.26
CA ARG A 171 -0.59 9.74 7.09
C ARG A 171 -0.93 9.61 5.61
N ASP A 172 -0.78 8.39 5.12
CA ASP A 172 -0.96 8.04 3.70
C ASP A 172 -2.43 8.19 3.27
N ARG A 173 -2.73 9.25 2.54
CA ARG A 173 -3.96 9.43 1.73
C ARG A 173 -5.29 8.99 2.40
N PRO A 174 -5.69 9.59 3.55
CA PRO A 174 -6.85 9.20 4.35
C PRO A 174 -8.23 9.26 3.68
N PHE A 175 -8.38 10.02 2.58
CA PHE A 175 -9.65 10.17 1.87
C PHE A 175 -9.69 9.43 0.54
N GLU A 176 -8.66 8.65 0.25
CA GLU A 176 -8.53 7.93 -1.01
C GLU A 176 -8.96 6.48 -0.88
N ARG A 177 -9.44 5.93 -2.00
CA ARG A 177 -9.79 4.52 -2.13
C ARG A 177 -9.26 4.00 -3.45
N ALA A 178 -8.52 2.90 -3.42
CA ALA A 178 -8.15 2.17 -4.63
C ALA A 178 -9.23 1.15 -4.99
N ILE A 179 -9.57 1.08 -6.27
CA ILE A 179 -10.52 0.11 -6.84
C ILE A 179 -9.85 -0.57 -8.02
N THR A 180 -9.68 -1.88 -7.93
CA THR A 180 -9.19 -2.70 -9.04
C THR A 180 -10.35 -3.10 -9.95
N LEU A 181 -10.16 -2.89 -11.25
CA LEU A 181 -11.13 -3.08 -12.31
C LEU A 181 -10.52 -3.96 -13.39
N HIS A 182 -11.40 -4.68 -14.08
CA HIS A 182 -11.07 -5.54 -15.20
C HIS A 182 -11.76 -5.03 -16.45
N LYS A 183 -11.02 -4.96 -17.55
CA LYS A 183 -11.60 -4.68 -18.87
C LYS A 183 -12.42 -5.90 -19.32
N ASP A 184 -13.50 -5.62 -20.04
CA ASP A 184 -14.26 -6.64 -20.76
C ASP A 184 -13.56 -7.03 -22.08
N SER A 185 -14.17 -7.92 -22.85
CA SER A 185 -13.67 -8.34 -24.17
C SER A 185 -13.58 -7.20 -25.19
N HIS A 186 -14.28 -6.08 -24.95
CA HIS A 186 -14.27 -4.89 -25.79
C HIS A 186 -13.31 -3.81 -25.26
N GLY A 187 -12.59 -4.07 -24.16
CA GLY A 187 -11.66 -3.12 -23.55
C GLY A 187 -12.30 -2.09 -22.61
N HIS A 188 -13.58 -2.25 -22.26
CA HIS A 188 -14.30 -1.32 -21.38
C HIS A 188 -14.30 -1.79 -19.92
N ILE A 189 -14.19 -0.82 -19.01
CA ILE A 189 -14.35 -1.05 -17.55
C ILE A 189 -15.73 -0.68 -17.03
N GLY A 190 -16.46 0.16 -17.77
CA GLY A 190 -17.86 0.51 -17.55
C GLY A 190 -18.13 1.65 -16.56
N PHE A 191 -17.35 2.73 -16.63
CA PHE A 191 -17.75 4.02 -16.07
C PHE A 191 -17.52 5.15 -17.08
N GLN A 192 -18.24 6.24 -16.90
CA GLN A 192 -18.07 7.49 -17.63
C GLN A 192 -17.57 8.55 -16.65
N PHE A 193 -16.69 9.43 -17.13
CA PHE A 193 -16.14 10.51 -16.33
C PHE A 193 -16.09 11.80 -17.15
N LYS A 194 -16.02 12.93 -16.45
CA LYS A 194 -15.86 14.26 -17.03
C LYS A 194 -14.99 15.11 -16.12
N ASP A 195 -13.98 15.77 -16.68
CA ASP A 195 -12.98 16.54 -15.94
C ASP A 195 -12.33 15.70 -14.79
N GLY A 196 -12.14 14.40 -15.05
CA GLY A 196 -11.67 13.40 -14.09
C GLY A 196 -12.66 12.98 -12.98
N GLU A 197 -13.88 13.54 -12.94
CA GLU A 197 -14.95 13.15 -12.00
C GLU A 197 -15.82 12.04 -12.60
N VAL A 198 -16.05 10.94 -11.87
CA VAL A 198 -16.91 9.84 -12.30
C VAL A 198 -18.38 10.28 -12.26
N ILE A 199 -19.06 10.25 -13.41
CA ILE A 199 -20.44 10.76 -13.57
C ILE A 199 -21.47 9.63 -13.69
N ALA A 200 -21.10 8.48 -14.23
CA ALA A 200 -22.02 7.39 -14.46
C ALA A 200 -21.30 6.03 -14.45
N ILE A 201 -22.04 4.99 -14.09
CA ILE A 201 -21.54 3.62 -14.03
C ILE A 201 -22.47 2.76 -14.88
N VAL A 202 -21.87 1.94 -15.75
CA VAL A 202 -22.57 1.01 -16.62
C VAL A 202 -22.98 -0.21 -15.80
N LYS A 203 -24.24 -0.65 -15.95
CA LYS A 203 -24.73 -1.87 -15.29
C LYS A 203 -23.96 -3.09 -15.77
N ASP A 204 -23.82 -4.09 -14.91
CA ASP A 204 -23.11 -5.35 -15.19
C ASP A 204 -21.65 -5.19 -15.66
N SER A 205 -21.06 -4.03 -15.39
CA SER A 205 -19.66 -3.75 -15.67
C SER A 205 -18.73 -4.12 -14.51
N SER A 206 -17.42 -4.12 -14.77
CA SER A 206 -16.44 -4.28 -13.69
C SER A 206 -16.54 -3.13 -12.68
N ALA A 207 -16.79 -1.90 -13.13
CA ALA A 207 -16.97 -0.75 -12.25
C ALA A 207 -18.14 -0.94 -11.28
N ALA A 208 -19.27 -1.46 -11.76
CA ALA A 208 -20.43 -1.77 -10.91
C ALA A 208 -20.12 -2.88 -9.90
N ARG A 209 -19.47 -3.96 -10.34
CA ARG A 209 -19.14 -5.11 -9.48
C ARG A 209 -18.13 -4.80 -8.37
N ASN A 210 -17.20 -3.88 -8.63
CA ASN A 210 -16.13 -3.54 -7.68
C ASN A 210 -16.45 -2.27 -6.85
N GLY A 211 -17.67 -1.75 -6.93
CA GLY A 211 -18.11 -0.64 -6.10
C GLY A 211 -17.47 0.70 -6.46
N MET A 212 -17.22 0.95 -7.75
CA MET A 212 -16.97 2.31 -8.25
C MET A 212 -18.14 3.21 -7.85
N VAL A 213 -17.87 4.47 -7.54
CA VAL A 213 -18.91 5.41 -7.08
C VAL A 213 -18.85 6.68 -7.91
N ILE A 214 -20.02 7.22 -8.26
CA ILE A 214 -20.15 8.54 -8.89
C ILE A 214 -19.78 9.66 -7.92
N GLN A 215 -19.58 10.88 -8.42
CA GLN A 215 -19.17 12.03 -7.59
C GLN A 215 -17.86 11.80 -6.83
N HIS A 216 -16.97 11.04 -7.45
CA HIS A 216 -15.60 10.83 -6.99
C HIS A 216 -14.64 11.25 -8.10
N GLN A 217 -13.59 11.96 -7.72
CA GLN A 217 -12.49 12.36 -8.58
C GLN A 217 -11.49 11.21 -8.69
N MET A 218 -11.06 10.89 -9.91
CA MET A 218 -9.92 10.01 -10.14
C MET A 218 -8.62 10.76 -9.88
N LEU A 219 -7.73 10.14 -9.11
CA LEU A 219 -6.45 10.70 -8.71
C LEU A 219 -5.27 9.94 -9.34
N GLU A 220 -5.34 8.61 -9.36
CA GLU A 220 -4.30 7.77 -9.96
C GLU A 220 -4.93 6.66 -10.81
N VAL A 221 -4.25 6.28 -11.89
CA VAL A 221 -4.54 5.08 -12.70
C VAL A 221 -3.27 4.24 -12.76
N ASN A 222 -3.32 3.01 -12.23
CA ASN A 222 -2.16 2.12 -12.08
C ASN A 222 -0.97 2.78 -11.36
N GLY A 223 -1.27 3.62 -10.37
CA GLY A 223 -0.27 4.40 -9.64
C GLY A 223 0.24 5.65 -10.39
N GLN A 224 -0.13 5.86 -11.66
CA GLN A 224 0.16 7.10 -12.37
C GLN A 224 -0.82 8.20 -11.94
N ASN A 225 -0.31 9.31 -11.42
CA ASN A 225 -1.14 10.46 -11.07
C ASN A 225 -1.80 11.08 -12.33
N VAL A 226 -3.12 11.26 -12.29
CA VAL A 226 -3.93 11.85 -13.37
C VAL A 226 -4.57 13.19 -13.00
N VAL A 227 -4.28 13.73 -11.81
CA VAL A 227 -4.87 14.98 -11.30
C VAL A 227 -4.54 16.17 -12.22
N GLY A 228 -5.57 16.80 -12.79
CA GLY A 228 -5.42 17.98 -13.64
C GLY A 228 -5.02 17.70 -15.09
N LEU A 229 -4.93 16.42 -15.48
CA LEU A 229 -4.88 16.03 -16.89
C LEU A 229 -6.23 16.25 -17.58
N LYS A 230 -6.21 16.43 -18.90
CA LYS A 230 -7.43 16.50 -19.71
C LYS A 230 -8.02 15.10 -19.89
N ASP A 231 -9.35 15.02 -20.03
CA ASP A 231 -10.06 13.75 -20.22
C ASP A 231 -9.52 12.89 -21.36
N LYS A 232 -9.04 13.53 -22.44
CA LYS A 232 -8.39 12.81 -23.56
C LYS A 232 -7.14 12.04 -23.10
N ALA A 233 -6.28 12.67 -22.31
CA ALA A 233 -5.06 12.04 -21.82
C ALA A 233 -5.38 10.93 -20.80
N ILE A 234 -6.37 11.15 -19.92
CA ILE A 234 -6.83 10.12 -18.98
C ILE A 234 -7.39 8.90 -19.74
N THR A 235 -8.18 9.15 -20.79
CA THR A 235 -8.73 8.08 -21.65
C THR A 235 -7.61 7.29 -22.34
N GLU A 236 -6.56 7.95 -22.82
CA GLU A 236 -5.38 7.29 -23.40
C GLU A 236 -4.67 6.41 -22.36
N ILE A 237 -4.41 6.93 -21.15
CA ILE A 237 -3.79 6.15 -20.05
C ILE A 237 -4.62 4.91 -19.68
N VAL A 238 -5.95 5.06 -19.57
CA VAL A 238 -6.85 3.94 -19.28
C VAL A 238 -6.88 2.93 -20.44
N ARG A 239 -6.84 3.41 -21.69
CA ARG A 239 -6.83 2.53 -22.87
C ARG A 239 -5.54 1.73 -22.96
N ASP A 240 -4.41 2.38 -22.75
CA ASP A 240 -3.08 1.78 -22.87
C ASP A 240 -2.70 0.92 -21.65
N SER A 241 -3.46 1.05 -20.55
CA SER A 241 -3.38 0.14 -19.40
C SER A 241 -3.72 -1.31 -19.78
N GLY A 242 -3.21 -2.28 -19.00
CA GLY A 242 -3.51 -3.70 -19.20
C GLY A 242 -4.97 -4.08 -18.98
N ASN A 243 -5.24 -5.40 -19.01
CA ASN A 243 -6.58 -5.93 -18.76
C ASN A 243 -7.07 -5.66 -17.33
N ILE A 244 -6.14 -5.54 -16.40
CA ILE A 244 -6.38 -5.17 -15.00
C ILE A 244 -5.90 -3.74 -14.83
N LEU A 245 -6.71 -2.90 -14.21
CA LEU A 245 -6.32 -1.55 -13.84
C LEU A 245 -6.81 -1.20 -12.45
N THR A 246 -6.00 -0.47 -11.69
CA THR A 246 -6.37 0.03 -10.36
C THR A 246 -6.54 1.54 -10.44
N VAL A 247 -7.73 2.04 -10.09
CA VAL A 247 -8.02 3.48 -10.03
C VAL A 247 -8.08 3.91 -8.58
N THR A 248 -7.33 4.95 -8.22
CA THR A 248 -7.44 5.62 -6.93
C THR A 248 -8.41 6.78 -7.05
N ILE A 249 -9.44 6.80 -6.20
CA ILE A 249 -10.51 7.80 -6.21
C ILE A 249 -10.62 8.52 -4.87
N MET A 250 -11.12 9.76 -4.90
CA MET A 250 -11.43 10.57 -3.73
C MET A 250 -12.80 11.24 -3.91
N PRO A 251 -13.60 11.43 -2.85
CA PRO A 251 -14.86 12.16 -2.97
C PRO A 251 -14.68 13.55 -3.58
N SER A 252 -15.48 13.90 -4.59
CA SER A 252 -15.32 15.15 -5.35
C SER A 252 -15.38 16.40 -4.49
N PHE A 253 -16.17 16.39 -3.41
CA PHE A 253 -16.27 17.55 -2.50
C PHE A 253 -14.95 17.82 -1.76
N VAL A 254 -14.21 16.77 -1.37
CA VAL A 254 -12.90 16.90 -0.71
C VAL A 254 -11.89 17.43 -1.72
N TYR A 255 -11.85 16.82 -2.91
CA TYR A 255 -10.96 17.24 -3.99
C TYR A 255 -11.17 18.71 -4.38
N LYS A 256 -12.43 19.13 -4.58
CA LYS A 256 -12.79 20.52 -4.90
C LYS A 256 -12.35 21.49 -3.79
N HIS A 257 -12.41 21.07 -2.53
CA HIS A 257 -11.95 21.87 -1.41
C HIS A 257 -10.41 21.98 -1.35
N MET A 258 -9.70 20.88 -1.62
CA MET A 258 -8.23 20.85 -1.74
C MET A 258 -7.72 21.74 -2.87
N MET A 259 -8.41 21.71 -4.02
CA MET A 259 -8.08 22.51 -5.20
C MET A 259 -8.58 23.96 -5.13
N LYS A 260 -9.32 24.33 -4.08
CA LYS A 260 -9.89 25.67 -3.95
C LYS A 260 -8.77 26.72 -3.85
N HIS A 261 -8.84 27.73 -4.71
CA HIS A 261 -7.83 28.79 -4.89
C HIS A 261 -6.48 28.32 -5.45
N MET A 262 -6.42 27.13 -6.05
CA MET A 262 -5.27 26.70 -6.82
C MET A 262 -5.36 27.24 -8.25
N ALA A 263 -4.26 27.82 -8.75
CA ALA A 263 -4.19 28.24 -10.14
C ALA A 263 -4.13 27.03 -11.07
N SER A 264 -4.90 27.05 -12.16
CA SER A 264 -4.92 25.98 -13.18
C SER A 264 -3.58 25.76 -13.90
N SER A 265 -2.65 26.73 -13.80
CA SER A 265 -1.28 26.56 -14.28
C SER A 265 -0.44 25.64 -13.39
N LEU A 266 -0.78 25.52 -12.10
CA LEU A 266 -0.03 24.72 -11.14
C LEU A 266 -0.33 23.22 -11.25
N THR A 267 -1.48 22.83 -11.79
CA THR A 267 -1.76 21.41 -12.01
C THR A 267 -0.84 20.82 -13.10
N LYS A 268 -0.34 21.63 -14.03
CA LYS A 268 0.58 21.20 -15.09
C LYS A 268 1.99 20.86 -14.61
N ILE A 269 2.38 21.36 -13.43
CA ILE A 269 3.70 21.08 -12.83
C ILE A 269 3.65 19.94 -11.81
N MET A 270 2.48 19.30 -11.65
CA MET A 270 2.34 18.13 -10.80
C MET A 270 3.12 16.96 -11.38
N ASP A 271 3.62 16.11 -10.50
CA ASP A 271 4.30 14.89 -10.93
C ASP A 271 3.28 13.88 -11.45
N HIS A 272 3.45 13.48 -12.71
CA HIS A 272 2.66 12.46 -13.41
C HIS A 272 3.51 11.26 -13.81
N ALA A 273 4.73 11.16 -13.27
CA ALA A 273 5.61 10.03 -13.52
C ALA A 273 4.95 8.74 -13.03
N LEU A 274 5.21 7.65 -13.74
CA LEU A 274 4.90 6.32 -13.24
C LEU A 274 5.75 6.09 -11.98
N PRO A 275 5.19 5.48 -10.92
CA PRO A 275 5.97 5.06 -9.79
C PRO A 275 7.05 4.11 -10.31
N MET A 276 8.32 4.44 -10.05
CA MET A 276 9.45 3.57 -10.41
C MET A 276 9.25 2.23 -9.70
N LEU A 277 9.27 1.14 -10.47
CA LEU A 277 9.17 -0.26 -10.02
C LEU A 277 10.41 -0.69 -9.24
#